data_AF-A0A937BCQ9-F1
#
_entry.id   AF-A0A937BCQ9-F1
#
_cell.length_a   1.000
_cell.length_b   1.000
_cell.length_c   1.000
_cell.angle_alpha   90.00
_cell.angle_beta   90.00
_cell.angle_gamma   90.00
#
_symmetry.space_group_name_H-M   'P 1'
#
loop_
_entity.id
_entity.type
_entity.pdbx_description
1 polymer ?
#
loop_
_entity_poly.entity_id
_entity_poly.type
_entity_poly.pdbx_seq_one_letter_code
_entity_poly.pdbx_strand_id
1 'polypeptide(L)'
;MDFPFEGVVYHSSDGFESYPKPIAGGNILRIDATGSDQARASAPFALLTYHGIPDFTCGTFDSDMDGHADDMDCNDIDPTIHPGALEIPGNGIDENCDGSDLLTAVAQPDFAKFHLFPNPTSGLLYVSSPELERTRLKLFDAHGHYINTFGINQTIDLSGLPSGLYCLLFLGNNGSFLCSKNVVLSK
;
A
#
# COMPACT_ATOMS: atom_id res chain seq x y z
N MET A 1 -8.95 45.52 -27.18
CA MET A 1 -7.94 46.46 -26.70
C MET A 1 -7.37 45.85 -25.44
N ASP A 2 -6.06 45.67 -25.47
CA ASP A 2 -5.24 44.87 -24.56
C ASP A 2 -5.33 45.30 -23.10
N PHE A 3 -5.38 44.32 -22.19
CA PHE A 3 -4.97 44.49 -20.80
C PHE A 3 -3.71 43.62 -20.59
N PRO A 4 -2.58 44.17 -20.09
CA PRO A 4 -1.31 43.46 -20.02
C PRO A 4 -1.28 42.51 -18.82
N PHE A 5 -0.69 41.34 -19.04
CA PHE A 5 -0.46 40.30 -18.04
C PHE A 5 0.67 40.72 -17.06
N GLU A 6 0.46 40.58 -15.76
CA GLU A 6 1.52 40.69 -14.75
C GLU A 6 1.92 39.29 -14.27
N GLY A 7 3.14 38.86 -14.63
CA GLY A 7 3.80 37.67 -14.09
C GLY A 7 4.79 38.06 -13.00
N VAL A 8 4.80 37.30 -11.91
CA VAL A 8 5.75 37.47 -10.79
C VAL A 8 6.96 36.56 -11.03
N VAL A 9 8.17 37.12 -11.02
CA VAL A 9 9.43 36.35 -11.03
C VAL A 9 10.01 36.37 -9.62
N TYR A 10 10.28 35.19 -9.07
CA TYR A 10 10.93 35.01 -7.78
C TYR A 10 12.43 34.78 -8.01
N HIS A 11 13.29 35.47 -7.27
CA HIS A 11 14.68 35.07 -7.09
C HIS A 11 14.87 34.66 -5.63
N SER A 12 15.10 33.37 -5.40
CA SER A 12 15.53 32.86 -4.10
C SER A 12 17.04 33.08 -3.95
N SER A 13 17.49 33.33 -2.73
CA SER A 13 18.90 33.49 -2.36
C SER A 13 19.71 32.19 -2.37
N ASP A 14 19.10 31.10 -2.85
CA ASP A 14 19.53 29.73 -2.53
C ASP A 14 20.11 29.01 -3.76
N GLY A 15 20.26 29.74 -4.88
CA GLY A 15 20.99 29.27 -6.06
C GLY A 15 20.27 28.21 -6.90
N PHE A 16 18.97 27.99 -6.70
CA PHE A 16 18.18 27.12 -7.59
C PHE A 16 17.41 27.97 -8.61
N GLU A 17 17.98 28.12 -9.82
CA GLU A 17 17.29 28.70 -10.96
C GLU A 17 16.12 27.79 -11.37
N SER A 18 14.91 28.14 -10.96
CA SER A 18 13.73 27.76 -11.73
C SER A 18 13.61 28.76 -12.88
N TYR A 19 13.90 28.31 -14.10
CA TYR A 19 13.78 29.10 -15.32
C TYR A 19 12.33 29.58 -15.47
N PRO A 20 12.02 30.89 -15.38
CA PRO A 20 10.71 31.37 -15.75
C PRO A 20 10.62 31.39 -17.29
N LYS A 21 9.57 30.81 -17.86
CA LYS A 21 9.22 31.12 -19.25
C LYS A 21 8.87 32.62 -19.33
N PRO A 22 9.49 33.39 -20.24
CA PRO A 22 9.27 34.84 -20.29
C PRO A 22 7.91 35.17 -20.89
N ILE A 23 7.21 36.12 -20.29
CA ILE A 23 6.18 36.92 -20.95
C ILE A 23 6.65 38.39 -20.90
N ALA A 24 6.61 39.06 -22.04
CA ALA A 24 7.26 40.34 -22.27
C ALA A 24 6.51 41.54 -21.62
N GLY A 25 7.27 42.45 -21.00
CA GLY A 25 6.92 43.89 -20.99
C GLY A 25 6.40 44.54 -19.69
N GLY A 26 6.66 44.01 -18.49
CA GLY A 26 6.18 44.61 -17.23
C GLY A 26 7.27 45.28 -16.37
N ASN A 27 6.91 46.30 -15.59
CA ASN A 27 7.79 46.93 -14.59
C ASN A 27 8.00 46.00 -13.38
N ILE A 28 9.25 45.90 -12.92
CA ILE A 28 9.64 45.02 -11.81
C ILE A 28 9.34 45.71 -10.47
N LEU A 29 8.39 45.19 -9.70
CA LEU A 29 8.20 45.55 -8.29
C LEU A 29 9.25 44.83 -7.45
N ARG A 30 10.15 45.61 -6.84
CA ARG A 30 11.19 45.10 -5.95
C ARG A 30 10.62 44.98 -4.54
N ILE A 31 10.41 43.75 -4.07
CA ILE A 31 10.01 43.46 -2.69
C ILE A 31 11.23 42.84 -2.01
N ASP A 32 11.96 43.64 -1.25
CA ASP A 32 13.08 43.14 -0.43
C ASP A 32 12.49 42.54 0.86
N ALA A 33 12.50 41.21 0.98
CA ALA A 33 12.08 40.52 2.18
C ALA A 33 13.17 40.64 3.26
N THR A 34 13.02 41.57 4.20
CA THR A 34 13.84 41.58 5.42
C THR A 34 13.22 40.61 6.43
N GLY A 35 14.02 39.64 6.88
CA GLY A 35 13.59 38.52 7.70
C GLY A 35 12.75 38.85 8.93
N SER A 36 11.98 37.84 9.33
CA SER A 36 11.01 37.79 10.43
C SER A 36 9.97 38.93 10.41
N ASP A 37 8.92 38.66 9.64
CA ASP A 37 7.53 38.93 9.99
C ASP A 37 6.99 40.36 9.94
N GLN A 38 7.68 41.37 9.41
CA GLN A 38 7.03 42.64 9.04
C GLN A 38 7.55 43.28 7.74
N ALA A 39 6.72 43.29 6.69
CA ALA A 39 6.89 44.17 5.54
C ALA A 39 6.19 45.52 5.82
N ARG A 40 6.98 46.58 6.08
CA ARG A 40 6.47 47.95 6.15
C ARG A 40 6.52 48.61 4.76
N ALA A 41 5.35 48.80 4.14
CA ALA A 41 5.21 49.70 3.00
C ALA A 41 5.04 51.15 3.48
N SER A 42 5.92 52.06 3.04
CA SER A 42 5.92 53.46 3.46
C SER A 42 5.16 54.35 2.46
N ALA A 43 3.83 54.48 2.67
CA ALA A 43 2.91 55.57 2.30
C ALA A 43 2.78 56.07 0.81
N PRO A 44 1.69 56.80 0.43
CA PRO A 44 0.42 57.08 1.11
C PRO A 44 -0.83 56.59 0.35
N PHE A 45 -1.97 56.47 1.04
CA PHE A 45 -3.32 56.28 0.48
C PHE A 45 -3.65 54.96 -0.23
N ALA A 46 -3.74 53.88 0.55
CA ALA A 46 -4.82 52.91 0.38
C ALA A 46 -5.01 52.12 1.68
N LEU A 47 -6.12 52.38 2.37
CA LEU A 47 -6.62 51.45 3.39
C LEU A 47 -7.32 50.31 2.62
N LEU A 48 -6.59 49.27 2.29
CA LEU A 48 -7.21 48.03 1.82
C LEU A 48 -7.77 47.33 3.06
N THR A 49 -9.09 47.46 3.28
CA THR A 49 -9.81 46.54 4.15
C THR A 49 -9.74 45.17 3.50
N TYR A 50 -8.93 44.33 4.11
CA TYR A 50 -8.63 42.99 3.66
C TYR A 50 -9.90 42.12 3.75
N HIS A 51 -10.59 41.92 2.63
CA HIS A 51 -11.60 40.87 2.52
C HIS A 51 -10.90 39.53 2.25
N GLY A 52 -10.64 38.78 3.33
CA GLY A 52 -10.30 37.35 3.33
C GLY A 52 -9.00 36.95 2.64
N ILE A 53 -7.89 36.90 3.38
CA ILE A 53 -6.65 36.28 2.89
C ILE A 53 -6.94 34.80 3.09
N PRO A 54 -7.02 33.94 2.05
CA PRO A 54 -6.71 32.55 2.31
C PRO A 54 -5.27 32.53 2.77
N ASP A 55 -5.09 31.95 3.94
CA ASP A 55 -3.82 31.71 4.60
C ASP A 55 -2.82 31.17 3.58
N PHE A 56 -1.64 31.75 3.52
CA PHE A 56 -0.54 31.21 2.69
C PHE A 56 0.06 30.03 3.45
N THR A 57 -0.76 28.99 3.62
CA THR A 57 -0.38 27.66 4.09
C THR A 57 -0.28 26.77 2.87
N CYS A 58 0.90 26.19 2.69
CA CYS A 58 1.15 25.06 1.81
C CYS A 58 0.23 23.88 2.25
N GLY A 59 -1.01 23.81 1.74
CA GLY A 59 -1.97 22.74 2.06
C GLY A 59 -3.46 23.07 1.90
N THR A 60 -3.88 23.72 0.79
CA THR A 60 -5.32 24.00 0.53
C THR A 60 -5.74 23.90 -0.93
N PHE A 61 -4.87 23.38 -1.81
CA PHE A 61 -5.32 23.06 -3.17
C PHE A 61 -6.09 21.74 -3.09
N ASP A 62 -7.29 21.73 -3.65
CA ASP A 62 -8.23 20.61 -3.73
C ASP A 62 -8.61 20.54 -5.20
N SER A 63 -7.86 19.71 -5.92
CA SER A 63 -7.86 19.66 -7.39
C SER A 63 -9.08 18.93 -7.97
N ASP A 64 -9.65 17.98 -7.22
CA ASP A 64 -10.78 17.15 -7.65
C ASP A 64 -12.10 17.47 -6.93
N MET A 65 -12.07 18.40 -5.97
CA MET A 65 -13.21 18.99 -5.26
C MET A 65 -13.96 18.00 -4.38
N ASP A 66 -13.26 17.08 -3.76
CA ASP A 66 -13.81 16.06 -2.86
C ASP A 66 -13.84 16.51 -1.37
N GLY A 67 -13.20 17.66 -1.08
CA GLY A 67 -13.09 18.24 0.26
C GLY A 67 -11.83 17.86 1.03
N HIS A 68 -10.89 17.17 0.39
CA HIS A 68 -9.56 16.87 0.87
C HIS A 68 -8.52 17.70 0.09
N ALA A 69 -7.45 18.11 0.79
CA ALA A 69 -6.39 18.86 0.13
C ALA A 69 -5.41 17.87 -0.51
N ASP A 70 -4.83 18.26 -1.66
CA ASP A 70 -3.89 17.48 -2.47
C ASP A 70 -2.68 16.95 -1.67
N ASP A 71 -2.34 17.55 -0.52
CA ASP A 71 -1.24 17.09 0.35
C ASP A 71 -1.63 15.97 1.32
N MET A 72 -2.94 15.78 1.52
CA MET A 72 -3.53 14.72 2.35
C MET A 72 -4.26 13.66 1.52
N ASP A 73 -4.55 13.97 0.26
CA ASP A 73 -5.16 13.07 -0.69
C ASP A 73 -4.09 12.27 -1.47
N CYS A 74 -4.33 10.96 -1.62
CA CYS A 74 -3.47 10.09 -2.39
C CYS A 74 -3.71 10.18 -3.90
N ASN A 75 -4.81 10.80 -4.36
CA ASN A 75 -5.07 11.02 -5.79
C ASN A 75 -5.87 12.31 -6.10
N ASP A 76 -5.12 13.41 -6.24
CA ASP A 76 -5.58 14.79 -6.53
C ASP A 76 -6.37 15.01 -7.84
N ILE A 77 -6.78 13.96 -8.54
CA ILE A 77 -7.60 14.05 -9.77
C ILE A 77 -8.82 13.14 -9.76
N ASP A 78 -9.05 12.36 -8.69
CA ASP A 78 -10.15 11.40 -8.60
C ASP A 78 -10.90 11.55 -7.27
N PRO A 79 -12.08 12.21 -7.27
CA PRO A 79 -12.81 12.52 -6.04
C PRO A 79 -13.45 11.29 -5.37
N THR A 80 -13.14 10.09 -5.85
CA THR A 80 -13.53 8.81 -5.24
C THR A 80 -12.41 8.16 -4.44
N ILE A 81 -11.18 8.69 -4.51
CA ILE A 81 -9.99 8.21 -3.82
C ILE A 81 -9.56 9.33 -2.89
N HIS A 82 -9.79 9.16 -1.59
CA HIS A 82 -9.52 10.18 -0.60
C HIS A 82 -9.57 9.62 0.83
N PRO A 83 -9.01 10.33 1.83
CA PRO A 83 -9.05 9.89 3.22
C PRO A 83 -10.45 9.48 3.70
N GLY A 84 -10.62 8.20 4.00
CA GLY A 84 -11.90 7.64 4.47
C GLY A 84 -12.93 7.29 3.39
N ALA A 85 -12.55 7.27 2.11
CA ALA A 85 -13.38 6.74 1.04
C ALA A 85 -13.72 5.25 1.24
N LEU A 86 -14.72 4.76 0.50
CA LEU A 86 -15.10 3.35 0.54
C LEU A 86 -14.16 2.51 -0.33
N GLU A 87 -13.49 1.56 0.31
CA GLU A 87 -12.61 0.60 -0.33
C GLU A 87 -13.33 -0.36 -1.30
N ILE A 88 -12.70 -0.63 -2.45
CA ILE A 88 -13.05 -1.70 -3.39
C ILE A 88 -12.08 -2.85 -3.21
N PRO A 89 -12.49 -3.95 -2.54
CA PRO A 89 -11.51 -4.88 -2.04
C PRO A 89 -10.69 -5.62 -3.09
N GLY A 90 -9.36 -5.56 -3.00
CA GLY A 90 -8.43 -6.36 -3.79
C GLY A 90 -8.28 -5.90 -5.24
N ASN A 91 -8.60 -4.64 -5.56
CA ASN A 91 -8.38 -4.06 -6.87
C ASN A 91 -6.98 -3.45 -7.04
N GLY A 92 -6.18 -3.41 -5.96
CA GLY A 92 -4.83 -2.85 -5.92
C GLY A 92 -4.76 -1.33 -5.75
N ILE A 93 -5.89 -0.69 -5.43
CA ILE A 93 -6.02 0.74 -5.16
C ILE A 93 -6.31 0.92 -3.67
N ASP A 94 -5.67 1.89 -3.04
CA ASP A 94 -5.95 2.33 -1.67
C ASP A 94 -6.90 3.53 -1.80
N GLU A 95 -8.21 3.29 -1.82
CA GLU A 95 -9.18 4.36 -2.01
C GLU A 95 -9.26 5.27 -0.78
N ASN A 96 -9.03 4.74 0.42
CA ASN A 96 -9.21 5.47 1.67
C ASN A 96 -7.93 6.18 2.17
N CYS A 97 -6.84 6.09 1.41
CA CYS A 97 -5.51 6.63 1.68
C CYS A 97 -4.93 6.23 3.07
N ASP A 98 -5.23 5.02 3.57
CA ASP A 98 -4.71 4.50 4.84
C ASP A 98 -3.34 3.80 4.72
N GLY A 99 -2.85 3.68 3.48
CA GLY A 99 -1.60 3.02 3.12
C GLY A 99 -1.78 1.57 2.67
N SER A 100 -3.01 1.08 2.51
CA SER A 100 -3.28 -0.29 2.06
C SER A 100 -4.66 -0.51 1.43
N ASP A 101 -4.70 -1.25 0.31
CA ASP A 101 -5.94 -1.81 -0.24
C ASP A 101 -6.57 -2.83 0.73
N LEU A 102 -7.87 -2.66 1.00
CA LEU A 102 -8.67 -3.60 1.76
C LEU A 102 -8.75 -4.96 1.04
N LEU A 103 -8.12 -5.97 1.60
CA LEU A 103 -8.32 -7.33 1.09
C LEU A 103 -9.62 -7.94 1.62
N THR A 104 -10.58 -8.27 0.74
CA THR A 104 -11.67 -9.17 1.14
C THR A 104 -11.08 -10.50 1.52
N ALA A 105 -11.20 -10.83 2.79
CA ALA A 105 -10.81 -12.13 3.31
C ALA A 105 -11.74 -13.24 2.76
N VAL A 106 -11.55 -13.66 1.51
CA VAL A 106 -11.11 -15.05 1.37
C VAL A 106 -9.70 -15.00 1.92
N ALA A 107 -9.57 -15.14 3.23
CA ALA A 107 -8.27 -15.33 3.81
C ALA A 107 -7.68 -16.49 3.02
N GLN A 108 -6.62 -16.23 2.26
CA GLN A 108 -5.58 -17.21 2.17
C GLN A 108 -4.66 -16.90 3.35
N PRO A 109 -5.02 -17.23 4.62
CA PRO A 109 -3.98 -17.18 5.62
C PRO A 109 -3.08 -18.38 5.27
N ASP A 110 -1.86 -18.11 4.85
CA ASP A 110 -0.76 -19.08 4.90
C ASP A 110 -0.81 -20.32 3.98
N PHE A 111 -1.76 -20.45 3.03
CA PHE A 111 -1.78 -21.60 2.09
C PHE A 111 -0.53 -21.71 1.20
N ALA A 112 0.21 -20.62 1.03
CA ALA A 112 1.40 -20.53 0.18
C ALA A 112 2.72 -20.86 0.92
N LYS A 113 2.68 -21.06 2.24
CA LYS A 113 3.90 -21.21 3.03
C LYS A 113 4.41 -22.64 3.09
N PHE A 114 3.53 -23.63 2.93
CA PHE A 114 3.92 -25.05 2.95
C PHE A 114 4.07 -25.62 1.54
N HIS A 115 5.31 -25.96 1.18
CA HIS A 115 5.69 -26.52 -0.11
C HIS A 115 5.98 -28.01 0.05
N LEU A 116 5.28 -28.85 -0.72
CA LEU A 116 5.40 -30.30 -0.67
C LEU A 116 5.98 -30.81 -1.98
N PHE A 117 7.08 -31.56 -1.90
CA PHE A 117 7.74 -32.13 -3.07
C PHE A 117 8.46 -33.43 -2.73
N PRO A 118 8.61 -34.35 -3.68
CA PRO A 118 7.89 -34.40 -4.95
C PRO A 118 6.42 -34.75 -4.72
N ASN A 119 5.53 -34.21 -5.55
CA ASN A 119 4.14 -34.64 -5.61
C ASN A 119 3.74 -34.77 -7.09
N PRO A 120 3.54 -35.99 -7.63
CA PRO A 120 3.50 -37.28 -6.94
C PRO A 120 4.84 -37.72 -6.29
N THR A 121 4.77 -38.53 -5.24
CA THR A 121 5.94 -39.16 -4.58
C THR A 121 5.88 -40.69 -4.69
N SER A 122 7.03 -41.36 -4.62
CA SER A 122 7.15 -42.84 -4.50
C SER A 122 7.31 -43.32 -3.07
N GLY A 123 7.39 -42.42 -2.08
CA GLY A 123 7.47 -42.79 -0.67
C GLY A 123 7.98 -41.66 0.21
N LEU A 124 8.99 -40.92 -0.21
CA LEU A 124 9.53 -39.80 0.57
C LEU A 124 8.93 -38.47 0.13
N LEU A 125 8.38 -37.71 1.07
CA LEU A 125 7.79 -36.40 0.83
C LEU A 125 8.50 -35.35 1.68
N TYR A 126 9.04 -34.33 1.02
CA TYR A 126 9.68 -33.19 1.66
C TYR A 126 8.69 -32.06 1.89
N VAL A 127 8.86 -31.39 3.03
CA VAL A 127 8.04 -30.27 3.48
C VAL A 127 8.96 -29.08 3.73
N SER A 128 8.77 -28.00 2.99
CA SER A 128 9.45 -26.72 3.20
C SER A 128 8.44 -25.67 3.66
N SER A 129 8.79 -24.88 4.68
CA SER A 129 8.02 -23.71 5.12
C SER A 129 8.89 -22.73 5.90
N PRO A 130 8.60 -21.42 5.85
CA PRO A 130 9.24 -20.43 6.70
C PRO A 130 8.83 -20.54 8.18
N GLU A 131 7.69 -21.16 8.54
CA GLU A 131 7.22 -21.31 9.94
C GLU A 131 7.14 -22.77 10.42
N LEU A 132 8.19 -23.54 10.15
CA LEU A 132 8.29 -24.97 10.52
C LEU A 132 8.37 -25.24 12.03
N GLU A 133 8.65 -24.24 12.86
CA GLU A 133 8.95 -24.42 14.28
C GLU A 133 7.72 -24.74 15.17
N ARG A 134 6.49 -24.57 14.64
CA ARG A 134 5.26 -24.51 15.47
C ARG A 134 4.02 -25.17 14.85
N THR A 135 4.23 -26.17 14.00
CA THR A 135 3.16 -26.84 13.28
C THR A 135 3.25 -28.36 13.47
N ARG A 136 2.12 -29.06 13.41
CA ARG A 136 2.04 -30.53 13.40
C ARG A 136 1.24 -30.97 12.18
N LEU A 137 1.60 -32.12 11.60
CA LEU A 137 0.94 -32.65 10.41
C LEU A 137 0.09 -33.86 10.77
N LYS A 138 -1.13 -33.93 10.27
CA LYS A 138 -1.95 -35.16 10.31
C LYS A 138 -2.17 -35.66 8.90
N LEU A 139 -2.04 -36.96 8.71
CA LEU A 139 -2.25 -37.63 7.43
C LEU A 139 -3.56 -38.40 7.44
N PHE A 140 -4.33 -38.25 6.36
CA PHE A 140 -5.60 -38.92 6.14
C PHE A 140 -5.60 -39.65 4.80
N ASP A 141 -6.34 -40.76 4.72
CA ASP A 141 -6.64 -41.42 3.45
C ASP A 141 -7.70 -40.65 2.64
N ALA A 142 -8.00 -41.13 1.42
CA ALA A 142 -9.02 -40.54 0.55
C ALA A 142 -10.46 -40.60 1.11
N HIS A 143 -10.71 -41.43 2.13
CA HIS A 143 -12.01 -41.54 2.80
C HIS A 143 -12.08 -40.65 4.07
N GLY A 144 -10.99 -39.97 4.43
CA GLY A 144 -10.91 -39.14 5.63
C GLY A 144 -10.54 -39.91 6.90
N HIS A 145 -10.10 -41.16 6.81
CA HIS A 145 -9.59 -41.90 7.98
C HIS A 145 -8.21 -41.37 8.37
N TYR A 146 -8.03 -41.11 9.66
CA TYR A 146 -6.74 -40.72 10.21
C TYR A 146 -5.75 -41.90 10.13
N ILE A 147 -4.58 -41.64 9.54
CA ILE A 147 -3.50 -42.63 9.41
C ILE A 147 -2.44 -42.37 10.48
N ASN A 148 -1.85 -41.18 10.48
CA ASN A 148 -0.74 -40.86 11.37
C ASN A 148 -0.56 -39.35 11.58
N THR A 149 0.23 -38.99 12.59
CA THR A 149 0.69 -37.63 12.86
C THR A 149 2.21 -37.58 12.70
N PHE A 150 2.70 -36.54 12.05
CA PHE A 150 4.12 -36.29 11.86
C PHE A 150 4.53 -34.98 12.55
N GLY A 151 5.71 -35.01 13.18
CA GLY A 151 6.44 -33.81 13.54
C GLY A 151 7.06 -33.16 12.31
N ILE A 152 7.54 -31.93 12.46
CA ILE A 152 8.16 -31.21 11.36
C ILE A 152 9.64 -31.53 11.30
N ASN A 153 9.97 -32.63 10.62
CA ASN A 153 11.35 -33.05 10.37
C ASN A 153 11.76 -32.83 8.91
N GLN A 154 11.10 -31.90 8.20
CA GLN A 154 11.25 -31.58 6.77
C GLN A 154 11.04 -32.75 5.79
N THR A 155 10.99 -34.00 6.26
CA THR A 155 10.79 -35.20 5.46
C THR A 155 9.78 -36.12 6.14
N ILE A 156 8.82 -36.62 5.37
CA ILE A 156 7.78 -37.56 5.77
C ILE A 156 7.98 -38.84 4.94
N ASP A 157 8.06 -39.98 5.63
CA ASP A 157 8.13 -41.29 4.99
C ASP A 157 6.75 -41.93 4.89
N LEU A 158 6.30 -42.10 3.64
CA LEU A 158 5.05 -42.72 3.20
C LEU A 158 5.31 -44.06 2.50
N SER A 159 6.55 -44.56 2.49
CA SER A 159 6.93 -45.82 1.83
C SER A 159 6.18 -47.04 2.38
N GLY A 160 5.68 -46.98 3.62
CA GLY A 160 4.83 -48.03 4.20
C GLY A 160 3.37 -48.05 3.71
N LEU A 161 2.94 -47.04 2.95
CA LEU A 161 1.54 -46.89 2.53
C LEU A 161 1.30 -47.37 1.08
N PRO A 162 0.09 -47.85 0.75
CA PRO A 162 -0.28 -48.22 -0.62
C PRO A 162 -0.39 -46.99 -1.52
N SER A 163 -0.21 -47.16 -2.83
CA SER A 163 -0.42 -46.08 -3.80
C SER A 163 -1.85 -45.54 -3.73
N GLY A 164 -2.00 -44.22 -3.81
CA GLY A 164 -3.30 -43.56 -3.63
C GLY A 164 -3.19 -42.06 -3.38
N LEU A 165 -4.36 -41.44 -3.16
CA LEU A 165 -4.49 -40.05 -2.77
C LEU A 165 -4.56 -39.93 -1.25
N TYR A 166 -3.77 -39.01 -0.71
CA TYR A 166 -3.71 -38.71 0.72
C TYR A 166 -3.89 -37.22 0.96
N CYS A 167 -4.40 -36.86 2.13
CA CYS A 167 -4.54 -35.48 2.55
C CYS A 167 -3.65 -35.21 3.78
N LEU A 168 -2.78 -34.21 3.67
CA LEU A 168 -1.98 -33.69 4.78
C LEU A 168 -2.64 -32.44 5.34
N LEU A 169 -2.93 -32.49 6.64
CA LEU A 169 -3.53 -31.42 7.42
C LEU A 169 -2.47 -30.75 8.29
N PHE A 170 -2.29 -29.45 8.11
CA PHE A 170 -1.35 -28.63 8.87
C PHE A 170 -2.09 -27.95 10.02
N LEU A 171 -1.60 -28.15 11.25
CA LEU A 171 -2.20 -27.62 12.46
C LEU A 171 -1.20 -26.76 13.22
N GLY A 172 -1.60 -25.55 13.64
CA GLY A 172 -0.79 -24.67 14.46
C GLY A 172 -0.64 -25.18 15.90
N ASN A 173 0.17 -24.47 16.70
CA ASN A 173 0.47 -24.82 18.09
C ASN A 173 -0.75 -24.99 19.01
N ASN A 174 -1.78 -24.17 18.82
CA ASN A 174 -3.04 -24.23 19.58
C ASN A 174 -4.03 -25.25 18.99
N GLY A 175 -3.63 -26.00 17.96
CA GLY A 175 -4.48 -26.93 17.24
C GLY A 175 -5.39 -26.27 16.20
N SER A 176 -5.21 -24.97 15.92
CA SER A 176 -5.91 -24.31 14.82
C SER A 176 -5.58 -24.97 13.49
N PHE A 177 -6.58 -25.05 12.61
CA PHE A 177 -6.38 -25.44 11.22
C PHE A 177 -5.59 -24.34 10.50
N LEU A 178 -4.49 -24.71 9.85
CA LEU A 178 -3.72 -23.80 8.99
C LEU A 178 -4.11 -24.03 7.53
N CYS A 179 -3.86 -25.23 7.02
CA CYS A 179 -4.22 -25.61 5.65
C CYS A 179 -4.24 -27.13 5.46
N SER A 180 -4.69 -27.56 4.29
CA SER A 180 -4.58 -28.95 3.83
C SER A 180 -3.95 -29.03 2.45
N LYS A 181 -3.16 -30.08 2.18
CA LYS A 181 -2.56 -30.35 0.87
C LYS A 181 -2.79 -31.81 0.47
N ASN A 182 -3.11 -32.02 -0.79
CA ASN A 182 -3.24 -33.36 -1.36
C ASN A 182 -1.88 -33.89 -1.81
N VAL A 183 -1.63 -35.16 -1.53
CA VAL A 183 -0.40 -35.88 -1.89
C VAL A 183 -0.78 -37.13 -2.67
N VAL A 184 -0.17 -37.31 -3.82
CA VAL A 184 -0.33 -38.51 -4.64
C VAL A 184 0.87 -39.41 -4.39
N LEU A 185 0.62 -40.63 -3.90
CA LEU A 185 1.63 -41.68 -3.75
C LEU A 185 1.51 -42.65 -4.92
N SER A 186 2.56 -42.76 -5.74
CA SER A 186 2.63 -43.65 -6.90
C SER A 186 3.99 -44.34 -6.91
N LYS A 187 3.99 -45.68 -6.86
CA LYS A 187 5.19 -46.52 -6.84
C LYS A 187 5.26 -47.38 -8.09
#